data_AF-A0A6C0I6G9-F1
#
_entry.id   AF-A0A6C0I6G9-F1
#
_cell.length_a   1.000
_cell.length_b   1.000
_cell.length_c   1.000
_cell.angle_alpha   90.00
_cell.angle_beta   90.00
_cell.angle_gamma   90.00
#
_symmetry.space_group_name_H-M   'P 1'
#
loop_
_entity.id
_entity.type
_entity.pdbx_description
1 polymer ?
#
loop_
_entity_poly.entity_id
_entity_poly.type
_entity_poly.pdbx_seq_one_letter_code
_entity_poly.pdbx_strand_id
1 'polypeptide(L)'
;MLVGGRDKRINHLETEIKKRKEFLLLKQKELEQNVNNNKYLEGVTKNYKNYYDTVVKEKQQQYDAMMLLKEYLDDTIVKDKMTDNQIRDAKRQQREIVFEMEKITHELKKII
;
A
#
# COMPACT_ATOMS: atom_id res chain seq x y z
N MET A 1 42.12 -58.43 17.94
CA MET A 1 40.68 -58.11 17.84
C MET A 1 40.46 -56.59 17.91
N LEU A 2 40.68 -55.83 16.81
CA LEU A 2 40.48 -54.35 16.80
C LEU A 2 39.80 -53.82 15.52
N VAL A 3 39.31 -54.71 14.66
CA VAL A 3 38.70 -54.35 13.36
C VAL A 3 37.24 -53.92 13.55
N GLY A 4 36.44 -54.69 14.29
CA GLY A 4 35.01 -54.39 14.48
C GLY A 4 34.66 -53.12 15.28
N GLY A 5 35.60 -52.55 16.04
CA GLY A 5 35.40 -51.28 16.76
C GLY A 5 35.63 -50.04 15.89
N ARG A 6 36.56 -50.14 14.94
CA ARG A 6 36.80 -49.09 13.93
C ARG A 6 35.68 -49.06 12.89
N ASP A 7 35.26 -50.23 12.40
CA ASP A 7 34.15 -50.33 11.44
C ASP A 7 32.83 -49.80 12.02
N LYS A 8 32.53 -50.07 13.30
CA LYS A 8 31.36 -49.48 13.96
C LYS A 8 31.41 -47.96 14.04
N ARG A 9 32.59 -47.37 14.28
CA ARG A 9 32.76 -45.90 14.30
C ARG A 9 32.64 -45.30 12.90
N ILE A 10 33.21 -45.96 11.89
CA ILE A 10 33.09 -45.54 10.49
C ILE A 10 31.62 -45.59 10.06
N ASN A 11 30.91 -46.68 10.30
CA ASN A 11 29.48 -46.80 9.97
C ASN A 11 28.63 -45.76 10.71
N HIS A 12 28.96 -45.45 11.97
CA HIS A 12 28.27 -44.40 12.72
C HIS A 12 28.53 -43.01 12.11
N LEU A 13 29.77 -42.70 11.75
CA LEU A 13 30.14 -41.45 11.08
C LEU A 13 29.47 -41.31 9.72
N GLU A 14 29.42 -42.37 8.91
CA GLU A 14 28.72 -42.38 7.62
C GLU A 14 27.22 -42.13 7.78
N THR A 15 26.62 -42.74 8.81
CA THR A 15 25.20 -42.53 9.13
C THR A 15 24.94 -41.08 9.53
N GLU A 16 25.79 -40.50 10.39
CA GLU A 16 25.66 -39.10 10.80
C GLU A 16 25.93 -38.11 9.65
N ILE A 17 26.89 -38.42 8.77
CA ILE A 17 27.12 -37.64 7.54
C ILE A 17 25.88 -37.69 6.64
N LYS A 18 25.27 -38.87 6.48
CA LYS A 18 24.05 -39.02 5.67
C LYS A 18 22.89 -38.20 6.24
N LYS A 19 22.62 -38.31 7.55
CA LYS A 19 21.59 -37.51 8.24
C LYS A 19 21.83 -36.01 8.08
N ARG A 20 23.07 -35.55 8.24
CA ARG A 20 23.42 -34.13 8.07
C ARG A 20 23.19 -33.66 6.64
N LYS A 21 23.54 -34.47 5.63
CA LYS A 21 23.26 -34.15 4.23
C LYS A 21 21.77 -34.03 3.96
N GLU A 22 20.96 -34.97 4.46
CA GLU A 22 19.50 -34.91 4.33
C GLU A 22 18.91 -33.67 5.02
N PHE A 23 19.39 -33.34 6.23
CA PHE A 23 18.97 -32.14 6.95
C PHE A 23 19.31 -30.85 6.17
N LEU A 24 20.50 -30.74 5.58
CA LEU A 24 20.90 -29.58 4.79
C LEU A 24 20.00 -29.40 3.55
N LEU A 25 19.62 -30.50 2.89
CA LEU A 25 18.69 -30.46 1.75
C LEU A 25 17.30 -29.97 2.16
N LEU A 26 16.81 -30.38 3.33
CA LEU A 26 15.54 -29.88 3.87
C LEU A 26 15.63 -28.39 4.17
N LYS A 27 16.71 -27.95 4.82
CA LYS A 27 16.92 -26.53 5.12
C LYS A 27 17.05 -25.66 3.88
N GLN A 28 17.67 -26.17 2.81
CA GLN A 28 17.72 -25.46 1.54
C GLN A 28 16.32 -25.26 0.94
N LYS A 29 15.47 -26.30 0.95
CA LYS A 29 14.09 -26.19 0.46
C LYS A 29 13.27 -25.20 1.28
N GLU A 30 13.43 -25.20 2.61
CA GLU A 30 12.79 -24.22 3.50
C GLU A 30 13.24 -22.79 3.17
N LEU A 31 14.55 -22.57 2.92
CA LEU A 31 15.07 -21.26 2.53
C LEU A 31 14.52 -20.80 1.18
N GLU A 32 14.45 -21.68 0.19
CA GLU A 32 13.87 -21.36 -1.13
C GLU A 32 12.39 -20.95 -1.01
N GLN A 33 11.62 -21.67 -0.19
CA GLN A 33 10.23 -21.31 0.10
C GLN A 33 10.13 -19.95 0.80
N ASN A 34 10.96 -19.71 1.81
CA ASN A 34 10.97 -18.43 2.52
C ASN A 34 11.36 -17.26 1.61
N VAL A 35 12.34 -17.44 0.72
CA VAL A 35 12.71 -16.42 -0.28
C VAL A 35 11.54 -16.12 -1.22
N ASN A 36 10.83 -17.16 -1.68
CA ASN A 36 9.66 -16.96 -2.55
C ASN A 36 8.52 -16.26 -1.81
N ASN A 37 8.25 -16.63 -0.57
CA ASN A 37 7.26 -15.96 0.27
C ASN A 37 7.63 -14.49 0.51
N ASN A 38 8.91 -14.20 0.77
CA ASN A 38 9.38 -12.83 0.93
C ASN A 38 9.20 -12.01 -0.35
N LYS A 39 9.56 -12.54 -1.52
CA LYS A 39 9.32 -11.88 -2.81
C LYS A 39 7.84 -11.62 -3.07
N TYR A 40 6.99 -12.58 -2.73
CA TYR A 40 5.54 -12.42 -2.83
C TYR A 40 5.04 -11.29 -1.92
N LEU A 41 5.47 -11.28 -0.66
CA LEU A 41 5.12 -10.24 0.31
C LEU A 41 5.63 -8.86 -0.13
N GLU A 42 6.84 -8.76 -0.69
CA GLU A 42 7.36 -7.52 -1.29
C GLU A 42 6.46 -7.03 -2.43
N GLY A 43 6.00 -7.94 -3.30
CA GLY A 43 5.05 -7.62 -4.36
C GLY A 43 3.71 -7.11 -3.81
N VAL A 44 3.18 -7.77 -2.78
CA VAL A 44 1.95 -7.36 -2.10
C VAL A 44 2.10 -5.98 -1.47
N THR A 45 3.17 -5.73 -0.72
CA THR A 45 3.46 -4.42 -0.12
C THR A 45 3.59 -3.33 -1.17
N LYS A 46 4.28 -3.60 -2.29
CA LYS A 46 4.38 -2.66 -3.40
C LYS A 46 3.01 -2.32 -3.99
N ASN A 47 2.14 -3.30 -4.16
CA ASN A 47 0.79 -3.08 -4.68
C ASN A 47 -0.06 -2.23 -3.72
N TYR A 48 0.00 -2.51 -2.41
CA TYR A 48 -0.68 -1.68 -1.40
C TYR A 48 -0.18 -0.25 -1.40
N LYS A 49 1.14 -0.05 -1.48
CA LYS A 49 1.73 1.29 -1.59
C LYS A 49 1.25 2.02 -2.85
N ASN A 50 1.29 1.36 -4.01
CA ASN A 50 0.83 1.97 -5.26
C ASN A 50 -0.65 2.36 -5.19
N TYR A 51 -1.49 1.49 -4.63
CA TYR A 51 -2.92 1.79 -4.42
C TYR A 51 -3.10 2.99 -3.50
N TYR A 52 -2.40 3.00 -2.36
CA TYR A 52 -2.40 4.10 -1.41
C TYR A 52 -2.00 5.43 -2.06
N ASP A 53 -0.86 5.45 -2.75
CA ASP A 53 -0.33 6.64 -3.43
C ASP A 53 -1.33 7.16 -4.49
N THR A 54 -2.00 6.23 -5.19
CA THR A 54 -3.03 6.56 -6.19
C THR A 54 -4.25 7.20 -5.53
N VAL A 55 -4.78 6.63 -4.45
CA VAL A 55 -5.95 7.17 -3.73
C VAL A 55 -5.65 8.56 -3.18
N VAL A 56 -4.47 8.77 -2.57
CA VAL A 56 -4.06 10.08 -2.07
C VAL A 56 -4.01 11.10 -3.21
N LYS A 57 -3.41 10.73 -4.35
CA LYS A 57 -3.33 11.60 -5.53
C LYS A 57 -4.70 11.96 -6.07
N GLU A 58 -5.59 10.99 -6.24
CA GLU A 58 -6.95 11.22 -6.76
C GLU A 58 -7.75 12.15 -5.83
N LYS A 59 -7.63 11.96 -4.51
CA LYS A 59 -8.29 12.82 -3.52
C LYS A 59 -7.76 14.25 -3.54
N GLN A 60 -6.44 14.43 -3.70
CA GLN A 60 -5.86 15.76 -3.86
C GLN A 60 -6.35 16.43 -5.15
N GLN A 61 -6.38 15.70 -6.27
CA GLN A 61 -6.91 16.23 -7.53
C GLN A 61 -8.39 16.61 -7.44
N GLN A 62 -9.19 15.84 -6.70
CA GLN A 62 -10.59 16.17 -6.43
C GLN A 62 -10.72 17.48 -5.64
N TYR A 63 -9.90 17.66 -4.60
CA TYR A 63 -9.84 18.89 -3.82
C TYR A 63 -9.47 20.10 -4.68
N ASP A 64 -8.43 19.97 -5.51
CA ASP A 64 -7.97 21.05 -6.39
C ASP A 64 -9.05 21.45 -7.41
N ALA A 65 -9.76 20.48 -7.99
CA ALA A 65 -10.87 20.75 -8.90
C ALA A 65 -12.04 21.48 -8.21
N MET A 66 -12.35 21.11 -6.96
CA MET A 66 -13.36 21.80 -6.16
C MET A 66 -12.95 23.24 -5.83
N MET A 67 -11.67 23.48 -5.54
CA MET A 67 -11.15 24.84 -5.34
C MET A 67 -11.36 25.70 -6.59
N LEU A 68 -11.03 25.17 -7.78
CA LEU A 68 -11.23 25.88 -9.04
C LEU A 68 -12.71 26.20 -9.29
N LEU A 69 -13.62 25.26 -9.01
CA LEU A 69 -15.06 25.51 -9.12
C LEU A 69 -15.54 26.59 -8.16
N LYS A 70 -15.03 26.59 -6.92
CA LYS A 70 -15.33 27.62 -5.92
C LYS A 70 -14.87 29.00 -6.40
N GLU A 71 -13.63 29.11 -6.89
CA GLU A 71 -13.05 30.35 -7.41
C GLU A 71 -13.82 30.87 -8.62
N TYR A 72 -14.22 29.99 -9.54
CA TYR A 72 -15.06 30.35 -10.67
C TYR A 72 -16.42 30.91 -10.24
N LEU A 73 -17.07 30.31 -9.23
CA LEU A 73 -18.32 30.82 -8.68
C LEU A 73 -18.14 32.18 -8.01
N ASP A 74 -17.05 32.36 -7.25
CA ASP A 74 -16.70 33.65 -6.64
C ASP A 74 -16.56 34.75 -7.71
N ASP A 75 -15.81 34.47 -8.77
CA ASP A 75 -15.60 35.38 -9.89
C ASP A 75 -16.90 35.72 -10.61
N THR A 76 -17.75 34.72 -10.84
CA THR A 76 -19.04 34.90 -11.53
C THR A 76 -19.98 35.79 -10.70
N ILE A 77 -20.06 35.59 -9.38
CA ILE A 77 -20.89 36.42 -8.49
C ILE A 77 -20.45 37.88 -8.51
N VAL A 78 -19.13 38.15 -8.61
CA VAL A 78 -18.58 39.51 -8.60
C VAL A 78 -18.69 40.20 -9.96
N LYS A 79 -18.49 39.46 -11.06
CA LYS A 79 -18.35 40.02 -12.41
C LYS A 79 -19.67 40.14 -13.17
N ASP A 80 -20.64 39.26 -12.93
CA ASP A 80 -21.90 39.26 -13.67
C ASP A 80 -23.00 40.08 -12.99
N LYS A 81 -23.86 40.70 -13.79
CA LYS A 81 -25.14 41.28 -13.33
C LYS A 81 -26.15 40.17 -13.04
N MET A 82 -25.82 39.32 -12.07
CA MET A 82 -26.71 38.26 -11.60
C MET A 82 -27.91 38.85 -10.85
N THR A 83 -29.06 38.19 -11.00
CA THR A 83 -30.23 38.46 -10.16
C THR A 83 -30.00 37.95 -8.73
N ASP A 84 -30.72 38.51 -7.76
CA ASP A 84 -30.63 38.08 -6.36
C ASP A 84 -30.84 36.58 -6.15
N ASN A 85 -31.71 35.97 -6.96
CA ASN A 85 -31.95 34.53 -6.94
C ASN A 85 -30.74 33.73 -7.41
N GLN A 86 -30.08 34.16 -8.49
CA GLN A 86 -28.85 33.52 -9.00
C GLN A 86 -27.70 33.65 -8.00
N ILE A 87 -27.55 34.81 -7.36
CA ILE A 87 -26.55 35.02 -6.31
C ILE A 87 -26.81 34.08 -5.12
N ARG A 88 -28.07 33.92 -4.72
CA ARG A 88 -28.44 33.02 -3.61
C ARG A 88 -28.12 31.56 -3.95
N ASP A 89 -28.43 31.13 -5.16
CA ASP A 89 -28.15 29.76 -5.62
C ASP A 89 -26.65 29.50 -5.75
N ALA A 90 -25.88 30.44 -6.32
CA ALA A 90 -24.42 30.34 -6.40
C ALA A 90 -23.77 30.26 -5.01
N LYS A 91 -24.24 31.07 -4.04
CA LYS A 91 -23.81 30.98 -2.64
C LYS A 91 -24.18 29.65 -1.98
N ARG A 92 -25.30 29.02 -2.37
CA ARG A 92 -25.67 27.68 -1.88
C ARG A 92 -24.71 26.63 -2.42
N GLN A 93 -24.47 26.62 -3.73
CA GLN A 93 -23.54 25.71 -4.38
C GLN A 93 -22.12 25.85 -3.82
N GLN A 94 -21.67 27.08 -3.56
CA GLN A 94 -20.38 27.33 -2.93
C GLN A 94 -20.26 26.67 -1.55
N ARG A 95 -21.29 26.76 -0.71
CA ARG A 95 -21.29 26.10 0.61
C ARG A 95 -21.23 24.58 0.48
N GLU A 96 -21.94 24.02 -0.49
CA GLU A 96 -21.88 22.57 -0.78
C GLU A 96 -20.47 22.15 -1.21
N ILE A 97 -19.81 22.92 -2.09
CA ILE A 97 -18.42 22.67 -2.51
C ILE A 97 -17.48 22.68 -1.30
N VAL A 98 -17.57 23.70 -0.44
CA VAL A 98 -16.73 23.79 0.76
C VAL A 98 -16.94 22.59 1.68
N PHE A 99 -18.19 22.17 1.88
CA PHE A 99 -18.50 20.99 2.69
C PHE A 99 -17.90 19.70 2.12
N GLU A 100 -17.95 19.51 0.81
CA GLU A 100 -17.30 18.35 0.18
C GLU A 100 -15.76 18.43 0.26
N MET A 101 -15.17 19.62 0.16
CA MET A 101 -13.73 19.81 0.38
C MET A 101 -13.30 19.46 1.81
N GLU A 102 -14.12 19.79 2.82
CA GLU A 102 -13.88 19.41 4.21
C GLU A 102 -13.92 17.89 4.40
N LYS A 103 -14.84 17.19 3.74
CA LYS A 103 -14.89 15.72 3.74
C LYS A 103 -13.64 15.11 3.13
N ILE A 104 -13.21 15.60 1.96
CA ILE A 104 -11.98 15.12 1.30
C ILE A 104 -10.77 15.35 2.19
N THR A 105 -10.69 16.52 2.84
CA THR A 105 -9.62 16.84 3.80
C THR A 105 -9.61 15.87 4.98
N HIS A 106 -10.78 15.52 5.51
CA HIS A 106 -10.91 14.56 6.60
C HIS A 106 -10.54 13.13 6.17
N GLU A 107 -10.92 12.73 4.97
CA GLU A 107 -10.54 11.45 4.38
C GLU A 107 -9.02 11.35 4.18
N LEU A 108 -8.39 12.39 3.64
CA LEU A 108 -6.94 12.47 3.48
C LEU A 108 -6.21 12.38 4.82
N LYS A 109 -6.69 13.07 5.87
CA LYS A 109 -6.12 12.99 7.23
C LYS A 109 -6.26 11.62 7.90
N LYS A 110 -7.18 10.76 7.45
CA LYS A 110 -7.29 9.38 7.95
C LYS A 110 -6.35 8.42 7.22
N ILE A 111 -5.95 8.81 6.01
CA ILE A 111 -5.10 8.01 5.13
C ILE A 111 -3.62 8.34 5.39
N ILE A 112 -3.29 9.61 5.61
CA ILE A 112 -1.95 10.12 5.95
C ILE A 112 -1.72 10.03 7.46
#